data_AF-A0A1H8NP11-F1
#
_entry.id   AF-A0A1H8NP11-F1
#
_cell.length_a   1.000
_cell.length_b   1.000
_cell.length_c   1.000
_cell.angle_alpha   90.00
_cell.angle_beta   90.00
_cell.angle_gamma   90.00
#
_symmetry.space_group_name_H-M   'P 1'
#
loop_
_entity.id
_entity.type
_entity.pdbx_description
1 polymer ?
#
loop_
_entity_poly.entity_id
_entity_poly.type
_entity_poly.pdbx_seq_one_letter_code
_entity_poly.pdbx_strand_id
1 'polypeptide(L)'
;MSKQKPIEEEKLTELNKYRALVLAAINYLLEDPSAMVKTENFDSNEHFESLKKAAIEHHSHGRLAKLKQWFKDLTEPMIEAHDLKFNGYLKNETGYDVNIFHNYFKRVEKVIEKGKITTNNQFYDVGLMVNQLCNEQPMNKEKIQILNNLLRTYEVGKSKKIG
;
A
#
# COMPACT_ATOMS: atom_id res chain seq x y z
N MET A 1 -33.24 25.69 8.13
CA MET A 1 -32.67 24.36 7.86
C MET A 1 -31.46 24.51 6.95
N SER A 2 -30.25 24.17 7.38
CA SER A 2 -29.11 24.02 6.47
C SER A 2 -28.22 22.89 6.97
N LYS A 3 -28.50 21.67 6.49
CA LYS A 3 -27.63 20.49 6.65
C LYS A 3 -26.81 20.19 5.39
N GLN A 4 -26.93 21.02 4.34
CA GLN A 4 -26.35 20.76 3.02
C GLN A 4 -24.91 21.26 2.87
N LYS A 5 -24.57 22.39 3.51
CA LYS A 5 -23.24 23.02 3.41
C LYS A 5 -22.05 22.14 3.86
N PRO A 6 -22.14 21.37 4.96
CA PRO A 6 -21.04 20.52 5.41
C PRO A 6 -20.76 19.34 4.46
N ILE A 7 -21.82 18.78 3.87
CA ILE A 7 -21.73 17.56 3.05
C ILE A 7 -21.03 17.83 1.71
N GLU A 8 -21.23 19.02 1.13
CA GLU A 8 -20.57 19.41 -0.13
C GLU A 8 -19.08 19.70 0.07
N GLU A 9 -18.70 20.35 1.17
CA GLU A 9 -17.31 20.65 1.53
C GLU A 9 -16.53 19.36 1.86
N GLU A 10 -17.14 18.42 2.59
CA GLU A 10 -16.57 17.09 2.85
C GLU A 10 -16.36 16.30 1.56
N LYS A 11 -17.36 16.29 0.66
CA LYS A 11 -17.25 15.59 -0.63
C LYS A 11 -16.16 16.19 -1.51
N LEU A 12 -16.03 17.51 -1.55
CA LEU A 12 -14.97 18.20 -2.31
C LEU A 12 -13.58 17.90 -1.75
N THR A 13 -13.45 17.86 -0.41
CA THR A 13 -12.20 17.48 0.26
C THR A 13 -11.77 16.07 -0.12
N GLU A 14 -12.70 15.12 -0.05
CA GLU A 14 -12.44 13.73 -0.45
C GLU A 14 -12.13 13.61 -1.95
N LEU A 15 -12.81 14.37 -2.82
CA LEU A 15 -12.48 14.42 -4.24
C LEU A 15 -11.05 14.89 -4.50
N ASN A 16 -10.63 15.98 -3.85
CA ASN A 16 -9.28 16.51 -3.97
C ASN A 16 -8.24 15.51 -3.48
N LYS A 17 -8.50 14.86 -2.35
CA LYS A 17 -7.66 13.81 -1.79
C LYS A 17 -7.48 12.65 -2.76
N TYR A 18 -8.56 12.05 -3.23
CA TYR A 18 -8.45 10.89 -4.11
C TYR A 18 -7.93 11.22 -5.50
N ARG A 19 -8.14 12.43 -6.02
CA ARG A 19 -7.44 12.89 -7.23
C ARG A 19 -5.93 12.91 -7.01
N ALA A 20 -5.47 13.53 -5.92
CA ALA A 20 -4.04 13.62 -5.62
C ALA A 20 -3.41 12.24 -5.46
N LEU A 21 -4.07 11.34 -4.72
CA LEU A 21 -3.61 9.97 -4.52
C LEU A 21 -3.53 9.15 -5.82
N VAL A 22 -4.54 9.26 -6.70
CA VAL A 22 -4.53 8.60 -8.01
C VAL A 22 -3.38 9.10 -8.88
N LEU A 23 -3.19 10.43 -8.95
CA LEU A 23 -2.11 11.00 -9.75
C LEU A 23 -0.73 10.60 -9.20
N ALA A 24 -0.55 10.60 -7.89
CA ALA A 24 0.68 10.14 -7.25
C ALA A 24 0.96 8.66 -7.54
N ALA A 25 -0.06 7.80 -7.45
CA ALA A 25 0.08 6.38 -7.77
C ALA A 25 0.49 6.15 -9.24
N ILE A 26 -0.09 6.90 -10.18
CA ILE A 26 0.31 6.83 -11.60
C ILE A 26 1.76 7.30 -11.77
N ASN A 27 2.17 8.41 -11.15
CA ASN A 27 3.54 8.90 -11.22
C ASN A 27 4.54 7.86 -10.69
N TYR A 28 4.19 7.20 -9.59
CA TYR A 28 5.05 6.17 -9.01
C TYR A 28 5.24 4.98 -9.96
N LEU A 29 4.16 4.54 -10.63
CA LEU A 29 4.23 3.49 -11.65
C LEU A 29 5.06 3.93 -12.87
N LEU A 30 5.01 5.23 -13.22
CA LEU A 30 5.82 5.81 -14.29
C LEU A 30 7.33 5.85 -13.97
N GLU A 31 7.69 5.93 -12.69
CA GLU A 31 9.08 5.92 -12.25
C GLU A 31 9.72 4.54 -12.27
N ASP A 32 8.92 3.46 -12.31
CA ASP A 32 9.41 2.09 -12.38
C ASP A 32 9.80 1.72 -13.83
N PRO A 33 11.10 1.50 -14.13
CA PRO A 33 11.53 1.11 -15.47
C PRO A 33 10.92 -0.20 -15.95
N SER A 34 10.50 -1.09 -15.04
CA SER A 34 9.84 -2.35 -15.40
C SER A 34 8.41 -2.17 -15.91
N ALA A 35 7.76 -1.04 -15.58
CA ALA A 35 6.45 -0.66 -16.11
C ALA A 35 6.55 0.01 -17.49
N MET A 36 7.76 0.39 -17.93
CA MET A 36 7.99 1.11 -19.19
C MET A 36 8.11 0.14 -20.34
N VAL A 37 6.97 -0.13 -20.99
CA VAL A 37 6.89 -0.95 -22.20
C VAL A 37 6.52 -0.09 -23.39
N LYS A 38 7.24 -0.27 -24.50
CA LYS A 38 6.92 0.32 -25.80
C LYS A 38 6.98 -0.74 -26.88
N THR A 39 5.90 -0.88 -27.63
CA THR A 39 5.74 -1.78 -28.77
C THR A 39 5.16 -1.00 -29.96
N GLU A 40 5.02 -1.63 -31.12
CA GLU A 40 4.42 -0.98 -32.30
C GLU A 40 3.00 -0.43 -32.05
N ASN A 41 2.24 -1.08 -31.15
CA ASN A 41 0.82 -0.74 -30.91
C ASN A 41 0.54 -0.21 -29.50
N PHE A 42 1.57 -0.02 -28.66
CA PHE A 42 1.39 0.39 -27.27
C PHE A 42 2.59 1.16 -26.74
N ASP A 43 2.32 2.32 -26.14
CA ASP A 43 3.29 3.08 -25.36
C ASP A 43 2.74 3.29 -23.95
N SER A 44 3.41 2.69 -22.97
CA SER A 44 3.07 2.82 -21.54
C SER A 44 3.05 4.27 -21.06
N ASN A 45 3.94 5.14 -21.54
CA ASN A 45 3.94 6.55 -21.16
C ASN A 45 2.67 7.25 -21.65
N GLU A 46 2.30 7.04 -22.91
CA GLU A 46 1.06 7.60 -23.47
C GLU A 46 -0.17 7.07 -22.73
N HIS A 47 -0.16 5.78 -22.38
CA HIS A 47 -1.22 5.16 -21.59
C HIS A 47 -1.36 5.82 -20.22
N PHE A 48 -0.28 5.94 -19.43
CA PHE A 48 -0.33 6.56 -18.11
C PHE A 48 -0.67 8.05 -18.17
N GLU A 49 -0.19 8.80 -19.17
CA GLU A 49 -0.61 10.19 -19.38
C GLU A 49 -2.10 10.31 -19.71
N SER A 50 -2.66 9.36 -20.46
CA SER A 50 -4.11 9.29 -20.69
C SER A 50 -4.89 9.03 -19.40
N LEU A 51 -4.37 8.16 -18.51
CA LEU A 51 -4.97 7.91 -17.20
C LEU A 51 -4.95 9.16 -16.32
N LYS A 52 -3.86 9.96 -16.32
CA LYS A 52 -3.82 11.23 -15.58
C LYS A 52 -4.92 12.18 -16.02
N LYS A 53 -5.10 12.34 -17.35
CA LYS A 53 -6.16 13.19 -17.91
C LYS A 53 -7.56 12.70 -17.50
N ALA A 54 -7.80 11.39 -17.58
CA ALA A 54 -9.06 10.79 -17.15
C ALA A 54 -9.32 10.95 -15.64
N ALA A 55 -8.29 10.89 -14.79
CA ALA A 55 -8.42 11.15 -13.36
C ALA A 55 -8.84 12.60 -13.07
N ILE A 56 -8.28 13.57 -13.80
CA ILE A 56 -8.67 14.99 -13.73
C ILE A 56 -10.12 15.17 -14.17
N GLU A 57 -10.54 14.48 -15.25
CA GLU A 57 -11.93 14.51 -15.72
C GLU A 57 -12.89 13.91 -14.69
N HIS A 58 -12.55 12.78 -14.07
CA HIS A 58 -13.37 12.17 -13.03
C HIS A 58 -13.52 13.10 -11.81
N HIS A 59 -12.47 13.85 -11.47
CA HIS A 59 -12.52 14.87 -10.43
C HIS A 59 -13.47 16.03 -10.80
N SER A 60 -13.36 16.59 -12.00
CA SER A 60 -14.20 17.71 -12.44
C SER A 60 -15.69 17.37 -12.49
N HIS A 61 -16.01 16.11 -12.80
CA HIS A 61 -17.39 15.58 -12.77
C HIS A 61 -17.84 15.08 -11.38
N GLY A 62 -17.04 15.28 -10.33
CA GLY A 62 -17.39 14.88 -8.97
C GLY A 62 -17.53 13.37 -8.74
N ARG A 63 -16.87 12.54 -9.56
CA ARG A 63 -16.97 11.06 -9.55
C ARG A 63 -16.08 10.43 -8.46
N LEU A 64 -16.38 10.73 -7.20
CA LEU A 64 -15.58 10.28 -6.05
C LEU A 64 -15.40 8.76 -5.99
N ALA A 65 -16.49 8.00 -6.16
CA ALA A 65 -16.44 6.54 -6.12
C ALA A 65 -15.49 5.94 -7.17
N LYS A 66 -15.43 6.56 -8.35
CA LYS A 66 -14.53 6.13 -9.44
C LYS A 66 -13.07 6.38 -9.09
N LEU A 67 -12.75 7.54 -8.50
CA LEU A 67 -11.40 7.86 -8.02
C LEU A 67 -10.95 6.93 -6.87
N LYS A 68 -11.85 6.59 -5.94
CA LYS A 68 -11.56 5.61 -4.87
C LYS A 68 -11.24 4.23 -5.45
N GLN A 69 -12.01 3.78 -6.43
CA GLN A 69 -11.78 2.51 -7.10
C GLN A 69 -10.46 2.52 -7.86
N TRP A 70 -10.18 3.57 -8.63
CA TRP A 70 -8.91 3.72 -9.35
C TRP A 70 -7.71 3.72 -8.41
N PHE A 71 -7.79 4.42 -7.28
CA PHE A 71 -6.71 4.38 -6.29
C PHE A 71 -6.48 2.95 -5.80
N LYS A 72 -7.56 2.22 -5.47
CA LYS A 72 -7.44 0.80 -5.06
C LYS A 72 -6.74 -0.04 -6.13
N ASP A 73 -7.22 0.03 -7.38
CA ASP A 73 -6.69 -0.77 -8.49
C ASP A 73 -5.21 -0.44 -8.77
N LEU A 74 -4.86 0.85 -8.77
CA LEU A 74 -3.49 1.31 -9.00
C LEU A 74 -2.54 0.92 -7.86
N THR A 75 -3.04 0.74 -6.64
CA THR A 75 -2.21 0.37 -5.47
C THR A 75 -2.06 -1.14 -5.29
N GLU A 76 -2.87 -1.96 -5.97
CA GLU A 76 -2.87 -3.41 -5.82
C GLU A 76 -1.49 -4.04 -6.13
N PRO A 77 -0.80 -3.68 -7.22
CA PRO A 77 0.54 -4.23 -7.49
C PRO A 77 1.56 -3.92 -6.39
N MET A 78 1.51 -2.72 -5.79
CA MET A 78 2.41 -2.36 -4.68
C MET A 78 2.07 -3.13 -3.41
N ILE A 79 0.80 -3.43 -3.17
CA ILE A 79 0.36 -4.28 -2.06
C ILE A 79 0.90 -5.70 -2.24
N GLU A 80 0.77 -6.27 -3.44
CA GLU A 80 1.23 -7.62 -3.75
C GLU A 80 2.76 -7.73 -3.69
N ALA A 81 3.47 -6.74 -4.25
CA ALA A 81 4.92 -6.66 -4.21
C ALA A 81 5.47 -6.32 -2.81
N HIS A 82 4.60 -5.98 -1.84
CA HIS A 82 4.98 -5.49 -0.52
C HIS A 82 5.92 -4.29 -0.61
N ASP A 83 5.60 -3.35 -1.50
CA ASP A 83 6.40 -2.14 -1.72
C ASP A 83 6.10 -1.08 -0.65
N LEU A 84 6.58 -1.33 0.56
CA LEU A 84 6.21 -0.55 1.75
C LEU A 84 6.66 0.92 1.70
N LYS A 85 7.69 1.25 0.89
CA LYS A 85 8.11 2.66 0.67
C LYS A 85 7.01 3.49 -0.01
N PHE A 86 6.05 2.84 -0.68
CA PHE A 86 4.99 3.53 -1.41
C PHE A 86 4.05 4.36 -0.50
N ASN A 87 3.77 3.91 0.73
CA ASN A 87 3.03 4.72 1.71
C ASN A 87 3.74 6.05 2.00
N GLY A 88 5.07 5.99 2.18
CA GLY A 88 5.90 7.16 2.42
C GLY A 88 5.90 8.11 1.22
N TYR A 89 6.02 7.56 0.02
CA TYR A 89 5.91 8.32 -1.23
C TYR A 89 4.55 9.03 -1.34
N LEU A 90 3.42 8.33 -1.12
CA LEU A 90 2.08 8.95 -1.18
C LEU A 90 1.96 10.12 -0.21
N LYS A 91 2.47 9.97 1.02
CA LYS A 91 2.45 11.04 2.01
C LYS A 91 3.32 12.24 1.59
N ASN A 92 4.51 11.99 1.06
CA ASN A 92 5.41 13.05 0.62
C ASN A 92 4.84 13.84 -0.57
N GLU A 93 4.28 13.13 -1.56
CA GLU A 93 3.76 13.75 -2.78
C GLU A 93 2.41 14.45 -2.58
N THR A 94 1.57 13.95 -1.68
CA THR A 94 0.18 14.42 -1.57
C THR A 94 -0.15 15.09 -0.25
N GLY A 95 0.70 14.95 0.77
CA GLY A 95 0.43 15.38 2.15
C GLY A 95 -0.60 14.53 2.89
N TYR A 96 -1.22 13.54 2.25
CA TYR A 96 -2.22 12.68 2.89
C TYR A 96 -1.57 11.46 3.53
N ASP A 97 -1.87 11.26 4.82
CA ASP A 97 -1.50 10.04 5.52
C ASP A 97 -2.45 8.90 5.13
N VAL A 98 -1.98 8.01 4.26
CA VAL A 98 -2.72 6.83 3.81
C VAL A 98 -1.86 5.61 4.10
N ASN A 99 -2.50 4.59 4.68
CA ASN A 99 -1.86 3.32 4.94
C ASN A 99 -2.54 2.21 4.14
N ILE A 100 -2.08 1.98 2.90
CA ILE A 100 -2.62 0.91 2.05
C ILE A 100 -2.27 -0.49 2.60
N PHE A 101 -1.22 -0.57 3.42
CA PHE A 101 -0.73 -1.79 4.06
C PHE A 101 -1.36 -2.03 5.45
N HIS A 102 -2.39 -1.27 5.85
CA HIS A 102 -3.01 -1.41 7.18
C HIS A 102 -3.41 -2.85 7.51
N ASN A 103 -4.00 -3.56 6.55
CA ASN A 103 -4.41 -4.94 6.74
C ASN A 103 -3.21 -5.88 6.93
N TYR A 104 -2.11 -5.66 6.22
CA TYR A 104 -0.87 -6.40 6.40
C TYR A 104 -0.34 -6.23 7.84
N PHE A 105 -0.19 -4.97 8.28
CA PHE A 105 0.27 -4.69 9.65
C PHE A 105 -0.64 -5.29 10.70
N LYS A 106 -1.96 -5.18 10.54
CA LYS A 106 -2.95 -5.78 11.45
C LYS A 106 -2.85 -7.30 11.52
N ARG A 107 -2.49 -7.99 10.42
CA ARG A 107 -2.25 -9.44 10.44
C ARG A 107 -1.01 -9.78 11.28
N VAL A 108 0.08 -9.03 11.12
CA VAL A 108 1.32 -9.24 11.87
C VAL A 108 1.10 -9.00 13.36
N GLU A 109 0.43 -7.90 13.75
CA GLU A 109 0.12 -7.63 15.16
C GLU A 109 -0.68 -8.77 15.81
N LYS A 110 -1.68 -9.31 15.10
CA LYS A 110 -2.43 -10.48 15.59
C LYS A 110 -1.57 -11.73 15.78
N VAL A 111 -0.47 -11.88 15.04
CA VAL A 111 0.48 -12.98 15.24
C VAL A 111 1.32 -12.74 16.49
N ILE A 112 1.76 -11.49 16.71
CA ILE A 112 2.47 -11.07 17.92
C ILE A 112 1.60 -11.30 19.17
N GLU A 113 0.37 -10.80 19.17
CA GLU A 113 -0.59 -10.97 20.27
C GLU A 113 -0.83 -12.45 20.63
N LYS A 114 -0.88 -13.31 19.61
CA LYS A 114 -1.04 -14.77 19.79
C LYS A 114 0.23 -15.45 20.29
N GLY A 115 1.40 -14.82 20.16
CA GLY A 115 2.69 -15.38 20.54
C GLY A 115 3.12 -16.61 19.73
N LYS A 116 2.48 -16.90 18.58
CA LYS A 116 2.84 -18.04 17.74
C LYS A 116 2.45 -17.87 16.28
N ILE A 117 3.31 -18.37 15.39
CA ILE A 117 3.04 -18.57 13.97
C ILE A 117 2.45 -19.97 13.79
N THR A 118 1.38 -20.07 13.01
CA THR A 118 0.66 -21.32 12.73
C THR A 118 0.60 -21.69 11.26
N THR A 119 0.84 -20.74 10.35
CA THR A 119 0.76 -20.95 8.90
C THR A 119 1.99 -20.38 8.19
N ASN A 120 2.28 -20.90 6.98
CA ASN A 120 3.35 -20.37 6.14
C ASN A 120 3.12 -18.89 5.77
N ASN A 121 1.86 -18.48 5.56
CA ASN A 121 1.55 -17.08 5.23
C ASN A 121 1.89 -16.15 6.40
N GLN A 122 1.60 -16.57 7.65
CA GLN A 122 2.01 -15.82 8.83
C GLN A 122 3.54 -15.76 8.96
N PHE A 123 4.23 -16.85 8.65
CA PHE A 123 5.69 -16.88 8.63
C PHE A 123 6.26 -15.87 7.62
N TYR A 124 5.72 -15.85 6.40
CA TYR A 124 6.13 -14.89 5.37
C TYR A 124 5.81 -13.45 5.76
N ASP A 125 4.58 -13.17 6.21
CA ASP A 125 4.16 -11.82 6.66
C ASP A 125 5.10 -11.29 7.77
N VAL A 126 5.44 -12.13 8.76
CA VAL A 126 6.36 -11.79 9.86
C VAL A 126 7.78 -11.57 9.36
N GLY A 127 8.28 -12.41 8.45
CA GLY A 127 9.62 -12.25 7.86
C GLY A 127 9.78 -10.94 7.10
N LEU A 128 8.77 -10.54 6.32
CA LEU A 128 8.75 -9.25 5.64
C LEU A 128 8.80 -8.07 6.62
N MET A 129 8.09 -8.16 7.76
CA MET A 129 8.09 -7.12 8.78
C MET A 129 9.48 -6.97 9.41
N VAL A 130 10.17 -8.08 9.68
CA VAL A 130 11.55 -8.04 10.19
C VAL A 130 12.46 -7.32 9.20
N ASN A 131 12.41 -7.69 7.92
CA ASN A 131 13.22 -7.05 6.88
C ASN A 131 12.94 -5.55 6.81
N GLN A 132 11.68 -5.14 6.93
CA GLN A 132 11.31 -3.73 6.99
C GLN A 132 11.92 -3.03 8.21
N LEU A 133 11.67 -3.53 9.41
CA LEU A 133 12.12 -2.91 10.66
C LEU A 133 13.65 -2.78 10.73
N CYS A 134 14.39 -3.71 10.11
CA CYS A 134 15.85 -3.65 9.99
C CYS A 134 16.33 -2.45 9.14
N ASN A 135 15.51 -1.99 8.19
CA ASN A 135 15.82 -0.85 7.32
C ASN A 135 15.30 0.50 7.88
N GLU A 136 14.53 0.48 8.98
CA GLU A 136 14.01 1.70 9.62
C GLU A 136 15.07 2.41 10.46
N GLN A 137 14.96 3.75 10.54
CA GLN A 137 15.79 4.59 11.40
C GLN A 137 14.90 5.54 12.24
N PRO A 138 14.88 5.43 13.58
CA PRO A 138 15.61 4.46 14.39
C PRO A 138 15.01 3.05 14.32
N MET A 139 15.87 2.04 14.31
CA MET A 139 15.47 0.63 14.29
C MET A 139 14.73 0.23 15.58
N ASN A 140 13.56 -0.40 15.44
CA ASN A 140 12.81 -0.96 16.57
C ASN A 140 13.34 -2.36 16.97
N LYS A 141 14.46 -2.37 17.71
CA LYS A 141 15.16 -3.60 18.13
C LYS A 141 14.29 -4.56 18.94
N GLU A 142 13.42 -4.03 19.80
CA GLU A 142 12.54 -4.85 20.64
C GLU A 142 11.56 -5.64 19.78
N LYS A 143 10.88 -4.96 18.85
CA LYS A 143 9.93 -5.60 17.95
C LYS A 143 10.60 -6.62 17.03
N ILE A 144 11.79 -6.30 16.52
CA ILE A 144 12.60 -7.24 15.72
C ILE A 144 12.90 -8.51 16.52
N GLN A 145 13.30 -8.38 17.79
CA GLN A 145 13.61 -9.54 18.63
C GLN A 145 12.38 -10.44 18.86
N ILE A 146 11.21 -9.84 19.11
CA ILE A 146 9.94 -10.57 19.27
C ILE A 146 9.64 -11.37 18.00
N LEU A 147 9.71 -10.72 16.83
CA LEU A 147 9.40 -11.35 15.55
C LEU A 147 10.40 -12.47 15.19
N ASN A 148 11.69 -12.26 15.42
CA ASN A 148 12.73 -13.29 15.20
C ASN A 148 12.51 -14.53 16.07
N ASN A 149 12.09 -14.35 17.34
CA ASN A 149 11.76 -15.47 18.22
C ASN A 149 10.55 -16.27 17.69
N LEU A 150 9.53 -15.60 17.15
CA LEU A 150 8.37 -16.25 16.53
C LEU A 150 8.78 -17.09 15.31
N LEU A 151 9.59 -16.52 14.41
CA LEU A 151 10.10 -17.21 13.22
C LEU A 151 10.89 -18.48 13.60
N ARG A 152 11.88 -18.34 14.50
CA ARG A 152 12.70 -19.46 14.95
C ARG A 152 11.88 -20.58 15.58
N THR A 153 10.89 -20.23 16.41
CA THR A 153 10.03 -21.21 17.08
C THR A 153 9.23 -22.03 16.06
N TYR A 154 8.73 -21.37 15.00
CA TYR A 154 8.00 -22.04 13.93
C TYR A 154 8.88 -23.01 13.12
N GLU A 155 10.09 -22.60 12.76
CA GLU A 155 11.04 -23.43 12.01
C GLU A 155 11.42 -24.71 12.79
N VAL A 156 11.79 -24.55 14.07
CA VAL A 156 12.12 -25.71 14.94
C VAL A 156 10.93 -26.65 15.08
N GLY A 157 9.72 -26.11 15.20
CA GLY A 157 8.48 -26.89 15.27
C GLY A 157 8.18 -27.66 13.98
N LYS A 158 8.58 -27.13 12.81
CA LYS A 158 8.47 -27.82 11.53
C LYS A 158 9.47 -28.96 11.39
N SER A 159 10.73 -28.74 11.75
CA SER A 159 11.78 -29.77 11.66
C SER A 159 11.47 -31.00 12.52
N LYS A 160 10.83 -30.81 13.69
CA LYS A 160 10.40 -31.90 14.58
C LYS A 160 9.20 -32.72 14.07
N LYS A 161 8.48 -32.26 13.03
CA LYS A 161 7.35 -32.98 12.43
C LYS A 161 7.73 -33.80 11.19
N ILE A 162 8.95 -33.62 10.69
CA ILE A 162 9.45 -34.24 9.46
C ILE A 162 10.48 -35.34 9.77
N GLY A 163 11.03 -35.37 10.99
CA GLY A 163 11.86 -36.47 11.51
C GLY A 163 11.08 -37.36 12.46
#